data_AF-A0A2A5XEN0-F1
#
_entry.id   AF-A0A2A5XEN0-F1
#
_cell.length_a   1.000
_cell.length_b   1.000
_cell.length_c   1.000
_cell.angle_alpha   90.00
_cell.angle_beta   90.00
_cell.angle_gamma   90.00
#
_symmetry.space_group_name_H-M   'P 1'
#
loop_
_entity.id
_entity.type
_entity.pdbx_description
1 polymer ?
#
loop_
_entity_poly.entity_id
_entity_poly.type
_entity_poly.pdbx_seq_one_letter_code
_entity_poly.pdbx_strand_id
1 'polypeptide(L)'
;MNKTQITLKICGWSSLFMGGIFFLNPYFYASIEGANFENIAWLRNLGAALISVNGMGALLASSDPVKEKKLYDIVLLASCLETIALSWSTYSWEFSATVQELIIVPLIMAGLVSVLLLIFRPK
;
A
#
# COMPACT_ATOMS: atom_id res chain seq x y z
N MET A 1 9.03 -1.07 -21.46
CA MET A 1 8.51 -0.32 -20.29
C MET A 1 9.69 -0.05 -19.36
N ASN A 2 9.91 1.21 -18.96
CA ASN A 2 11.04 1.54 -18.08
C ASN A 2 10.80 0.93 -16.68
N LYS A 3 11.87 0.65 -15.92
CA LYS A 3 11.82 0.10 -14.55
C LYS A 3 10.90 0.91 -13.65
N THR A 4 10.96 2.24 -13.72
CA THR A 4 10.05 3.16 -13.02
C THR A 4 8.57 2.87 -13.31
N GLN A 5 8.20 2.69 -14.59
CA GLN A 5 6.83 2.41 -14.98
C GLN A 5 6.37 1.02 -14.50
N ILE A 6 7.26 0.03 -14.52
CA ILE A 6 6.98 -1.31 -13.98
C ILE A 6 6.69 -1.21 -12.48
N THR A 7 7.57 -0.56 -11.72
CA THR A 7 7.39 -0.37 -10.27
C THR A 7 6.10 0.35 -9.94
N LEU A 8 5.77 1.43 -10.66
CA LEU A 8 4.51 2.16 -10.47
C LEU A 8 3.28 1.31 -10.80
N LYS A 9 3.32 0.48 -11.83
CA LYS A 9 2.21 -0.42 -12.16
C LYS A 9 2.04 -1.52 -11.11
N ILE A 10 3.13 -2.06 -10.60
CA ILE A 10 3.08 -3.05 -9.50
C ILE A 10 2.45 -2.40 -8.27
N CYS A 11 2.94 -1.23 -7.84
CA CYS A 11 2.36 -0.45 -6.74
C CYS A 11 0.87 -0.16 -6.97
N GLY A 12 0.53 0.36 -8.15
CA GLY A 12 -0.82 0.75 -8.48
C GLY A 12 -1.80 -0.42 -8.43
N TRP A 13 -1.50 -1.53 -9.12
CA TRP A 13 -2.40 -2.68 -9.16
C TRP A 13 -2.49 -3.41 -7.82
N SER A 14 -1.39 -3.55 -7.07
CA SER A 14 -1.43 -4.18 -5.75
C SER A 14 -2.23 -3.33 -4.76
N SER A 15 -2.06 -2.01 -4.77
CA SER A 15 -2.82 -1.09 -3.92
C SER A 15 -4.29 -1.02 -4.29
N LEU A 16 -4.66 -1.09 -5.57
CA LEU A 16 -6.06 -1.19 -5.97
C LEU A 16 -6.70 -2.50 -5.48
N PHE A 17 -5.99 -3.62 -5.58
CA PHE A 17 -6.51 -4.90 -5.12
C PHE A 17 -6.68 -4.93 -3.60
N MET A 18 -5.62 -4.62 -2.84
CA MET A 18 -5.65 -4.62 -1.39
C MET A 18 -6.59 -3.55 -0.84
N GLY A 19 -6.50 -2.33 -1.38
CA GLY A 19 -7.37 -1.23 -0.99
C GLY A 19 -8.84 -1.53 -1.32
N GLY A 20 -9.11 -2.21 -2.44
CA GLY A 20 -10.44 -2.71 -2.79
C GLY A 20 -11.01 -3.67 -1.76
N ILE A 21 -10.21 -4.65 -1.32
CA ILE A 21 -10.61 -5.57 -0.23
C ILE A 21 -10.92 -4.80 1.05
N PHE A 22 -10.01 -3.92 1.47
CA PHE A 22 -10.14 -3.12 2.69
C PHE A 22 -11.35 -2.18 2.66
N PHE A 23 -11.64 -1.60 1.51
CA PHE A 23 -12.71 -0.63 1.36
C PHE A 23 -14.09 -1.29 1.23
N LEU A 24 -14.20 -2.31 0.36
CA LEU A 24 -15.48 -2.93 0.01
C LEU A 24 -15.86 -4.09 0.93
N ASN A 25 -14.88 -4.90 1.36
CA ASN A 25 -15.11 -6.09 2.18
C ASN A 25 -14.11 -6.22 3.36
N PRO A 26 -14.07 -5.22 4.26
CA PRO A 26 -13.14 -5.22 5.40
C PRO A 26 -13.38 -6.36 6.39
N TYR A 27 -14.65 -6.79 6.56
CA TYR A 27 -14.99 -7.87 7.49
C TYR A 27 -14.46 -9.22 7.04
N PHE A 28 -14.46 -9.49 5.74
CA PHE A 28 -13.84 -10.69 5.18
C PHE A 28 -12.34 -10.71 5.47
N TYR A 29 -11.65 -9.60 5.24
CA TYR A 29 -10.22 -9.51 5.53
C TYR A 29 -9.92 -9.75 7.01
N ALA A 30 -10.61 -9.02 7.91
CA ALA A 30 -10.44 -9.20 9.35
C ALA A 30 -10.75 -10.64 9.81
N SER A 31 -11.73 -11.31 9.19
CA SER A 31 -12.05 -12.71 9.52
C SER A 31 -10.95 -13.69 9.12
N ILE A 32 -10.27 -13.46 7.99
CA ILE A 32 -9.15 -14.31 7.53
C ILE A 32 -7.92 -14.09 8.42
N GLU A 33 -7.67 -12.84 8.82
CA GLU A 33 -6.62 -12.53 9.80
C GLU A 33 -6.92 -13.06 11.21
N GLY A 34 -8.16 -13.48 11.46
CA GLY A 34 -8.64 -13.80 12.81
C GLY A 34 -8.58 -12.59 13.75
N ALA A 35 -8.72 -11.39 13.20
CA ALA A 35 -8.69 -10.12 13.91
C ALA A 35 -10.09 -9.72 14.42
N ASN A 36 -10.12 -8.87 15.44
CA ASN A 36 -11.36 -8.30 15.96
C ASN A 36 -11.94 -7.28 14.98
N PHE A 37 -13.27 -7.09 15.02
CA PHE A 37 -13.98 -6.14 14.13
C PHE A 37 -13.99 -4.69 14.62
N GLU A 38 -13.22 -4.35 15.65
CA GLU A 38 -13.14 -2.99 16.20
C GLU A 38 -12.49 -2.00 15.21
N ASN A 39 -11.58 -2.48 14.36
CA ASN A 39 -10.79 -1.63 13.46
C ASN A 39 -11.36 -1.51 12.03
N ILE A 40 -12.61 -1.90 11.80
CA ILE A 40 -13.20 -1.91 10.45
C ILE A 40 -13.26 -0.52 9.82
N ALA A 41 -13.60 0.51 10.61
CA ALA A 41 -13.62 1.89 10.11
C ALA A 41 -12.22 2.37 9.70
N TRP A 42 -11.19 1.97 10.45
CA TRP A 42 -9.80 2.24 10.10
C TRP A 42 -9.41 1.52 8.81
N LEU A 43 -9.76 0.23 8.68
CA LEU A 43 -9.46 -0.56 7.49
C LEU A 43 -10.10 0.05 6.23
N ARG A 44 -11.34 0.54 6.30
CA ARG A 44 -11.98 1.25 5.18
C ARG A 44 -11.23 2.52 4.79
N ASN A 45 -10.80 3.32 5.75
CA ASN A 45 -10.04 4.54 5.46
C ASN A 45 -8.68 4.24 4.86
N LEU A 46 -7.99 3.21 5.37
CA LEU A 46 -6.74 2.72 4.77
C LEU A 46 -6.99 2.23 3.33
N GLY A 47 -8.08 1.49 3.10
CA GLY A 47 -8.48 1.05 1.76
C GLY A 47 -8.73 2.21 0.80
N ALA A 48 -9.41 3.26 1.24
CA ALA A 48 -9.64 4.46 0.44
C ALA A 48 -8.33 5.19 0.10
N ALA A 49 -7.40 5.30 1.06
CA ALA A 49 -6.08 5.89 0.84
C ALA A 49 -5.27 5.06 -0.17
N LEU A 50 -5.22 3.73 0.00
CA LEU A 50 -4.54 2.82 -0.92
C LEU A 50 -5.11 2.90 -2.33
N ILE A 51 -6.44 2.92 -2.49
CA ILE A 51 -7.07 3.06 -3.81
C ILE A 51 -6.69 4.38 -4.46
N SER A 52 -6.87 5.49 -3.73
CA SER A 52 -6.77 6.84 -4.31
C SER A 52 -5.33 7.26 -4.56
N VAL A 53 -4.45 7.14 -3.57
CA VAL A 53 -3.09 7.67 -3.65
C VAL A 53 -2.16 6.64 -4.30
N ASN A 54 -1.97 5.47 -3.70
CA ASN A 54 -1.02 4.49 -4.22
C ASN A 54 -1.56 3.82 -5.49
N GLY A 55 -2.84 3.46 -5.52
CA GLY A 55 -3.49 2.80 -6.64
C GLY A 55 -3.57 3.69 -7.87
N MET A 56 -4.52 4.63 -7.84
CA MET A 56 -4.77 5.53 -8.96
C MET A 56 -3.58 6.47 -9.22
N GLY A 57 -2.98 7.04 -8.17
CA GLY A 57 -1.83 7.92 -8.31
C GLY A 57 -0.63 7.24 -8.97
N ALA A 58 -0.31 5.99 -8.60
CA ALA A 58 0.81 5.29 -9.25
C ALA A 58 0.49 4.91 -10.70
N LEU A 59 -0.74 4.48 -11.01
CA LEU A 59 -1.13 4.16 -12.39
C LEU A 59 -1.10 5.40 -13.29
N LEU A 60 -1.59 6.53 -12.82
CA LEU A 60 -1.50 7.81 -13.53
C LEU A 60 -0.05 8.25 -13.71
N ALA A 61 0.76 8.22 -12.66
CA ALA A 61 2.19 8.52 -12.77
C ALA A 61 2.92 7.55 -13.72
N SER A 62 2.44 6.31 -13.89
CA SER A 62 3.06 5.33 -14.77
C SER A 62 2.96 5.65 -16.27
N SER A 63 2.00 6.49 -16.68
CA SER A 63 1.84 6.86 -18.10
C SER A 63 3.04 7.65 -18.60
N ASP A 64 3.50 8.62 -17.80
CA ASP A 64 4.70 9.41 -18.05
C ASP A 64 5.32 9.86 -16.71
N PRO A 65 6.22 9.05 -16.11
CA PRO A 65 6.77 9.34 -14.79
C PRO A 65 7.61 10.62 -14.71
N VAL A 66 8.18 11.06 -15.84
CA VAL A 66 9.00 12.28 -15.87
C VAL A 66 8.09 13.51 -15.85
N LYS A 67 7.05 13.51 -16.69
CA LYS A 67 6.05 14.57 -16.69
C LYS A 67 5.27 14.62 -15.38
N GLU A 68 4.89 13.48 -14.85
CA GLU A 68 4.07 13.34 -13.64
C GLU A 68 4.91 13.22 -12.34
N LYS A 69 6.14 13.74 -12.33
CA LYS A 69 7.09 13.61 -11.22
C LYS A 69 6.53 14.06 -9.86
N LYS A 70 5.70 15.10 -9.82
CA LYS A 70 5.07 15.56 -8.57
C LYS A 70 4.10 14.51 -8.01
N LEU A 71 3.31 13.88 -8.88
CA LEU A 71 2.41 12.80 -8.49
C LEU A 71 3.20 11.55 -8.07
N TYR A 72 4.29 11.25 -8.79
CA TYR A 72 5.25 10.22 -8.37
C TYR A 72 5.75 10.45 -6.94
N ASP A 73 6.18 11.67 -6.62
CA ASP A 73 6.72 12.01 -5.30
C ASP A 73 5.66 11.88 -4.19
N ILE A 74 4.38 12.17 -4.49
CA ILE A 74 3.26 11.93 -3.55
C ILE A 74 3.06 10.43 -3.33
N VAL A 75 3.04 9.62 -4.39
CA VAL A 75 2.93 8.15 -4.30
C VAL A 75 4.08 7.58 -3.48
N LEU A 76 5.30 7.99 -3.79
CA LEU A 76 6.50 7.57 -3.07
C LEU A 76 6.41 7.93 -1.57
N LEU A 77 6.01 9.16 -1.25
CA LEU A 77 5.83 9.58 0.14
C LEU A 77 4.77 8.73 0.86
N ALA A 78 3.61 8.52 0.24
CA ALA A 78 2.54 7.71 0.80
C ALA A 78 3.00 6.27 1.04
N SER A 79 3.61 5.62 0.04
CA SER A 79 4.15 4.27 0.19
C SER A 79 5.22 4.17 1.29
N CYS A 80 6.07 5.18 1.46
CA CYS A 80 7.04 5.19 2.56
C CYS A 80 6.36 5.33 3.93
N LEU A 81 5.42 6.27 4.08
CA LEU A 81 4.72 6.51 5.34
C LEU A 81 3.84 5.32 5.74
N GLU A 82 3.12 4.72 4.80
CA GLU A 82 2.32 3.51 5.04
C GLU A 82 3.20 2.34 5.48
N THR A 83 4.34 2.11 4.80
CA THR A 83 5.30 1.07 5.20
C THR A 83 5.87 1.34 6.59
N ILE A 84 6.23 2.58 6.92
CA ILE A 84 6.73 2.93 8.26
C ILE A 84 5.65 2.71 9.31
N ALA A 85 4.42 3.15 9.06
CA ALA A 85 3.30 2.95 9.97
C ALA A 85 3.03 1.46 10.20
N LEU A 86 2.95 0.67 9.14
CA LEU A 86 2.77 -0.78 9.23
C LEU A 86 3.93 -1.45 9.97
N SER A 87 5.18 -1.02 9.73
CA SER A 87 6.35 -1.54 10.44
C SER A 87 6.27 -1.26 11.94
N TRP A 88 5.92 -0.01 12.29
CA TRP A 88 5.81 0.42 13.68
C TRP A 88 4.70 -0.35 14.40
N SER A 89 3.51 -0.42 13.82
CA SER A 89 2.38 -1.17 14.39
C SER A 89 2.66 -2.67 14.49
N THR A 90 3.46 -3.24 13.57
CA THR A 90 3.90 -4.64 13.66
C THR A 90 4.90 -4.83 14.79
N TYR A 91 5.87 -3.93 14.94
CA TYR A 91 6.87 -3.97 16.01
C TYR A 91 6.23 -3.82 17.40
N SER A 92 5.26 -2.91 17.53
CA SER A 92 4.51 -2.67 18.78
C SER A 92 3.35 -3.65 19.02
N TRP A 93 3.11 -4.58 18.08
CA TRP A 93 2.02 -5.56 18.09
C TRP A 93 0.63 -4.94 18.36
N GLU A 94 0.28 -3.91 17.59
CA GLU A 94 -0.99 -3.18 17.72
C GLU A 94 -2.17 -3.89 17.03
N PHE A 95 -1.91 -5.04 16.39
CA PHE A 95 -2.91 -5.82 15.69
C PHE A 95 -3.59 -6.82 16.60
N SER A 96 -4.89 -7.05 16.38
CA SER A 96 -5.64 -8.16 16.98
C SER A 96 -5.58 -9.45 16.16
N ALA A 97 -4.89 -9.45 15.02
CA ALA A 97 -4.79 -10.60 14.14
C ALA A 97 -4.10 -11.79 14.83
N THR A 98 -4.63 -12.98 14.60
CA THR A 98 -4.07 -14.24 15.09
C THR A 98 -3.16 -14.91 14.06
N VAL A 99 -3.32 -14.58 12.78
CA VAL A 99 -2.49 -15.07 11.67
C VAL A 99 -1.42 -14.03 11.31
N GLN A 100 -0.23 -14.16 11.89
CA GLN A 100 0.84 -13.15 11.79
C GLN A 100 1.38 -12.99 10.36
N GLU A 101 1.35 -14.06 9.57
CA GLU A 101 1.84 -14.08 8.20
C GLU A 101 1.08 -13.10 7.31
N LEU A 102 -0.22 -12.89 7.60
CA LEU A 102 -1.06 -11.93 6.88
C LEU A 102 -0.71 -10.47 7.20
N ILE A 103 0.14 -10.21 8.19
CA ILE A 103 0.73 -8.89 8.46
C ILE A 103 2.16 -8.81 7.91
N ILE A 104 2.99 -9.81 8.20
CA ILE A 104 4.42 -9.80 7.87
C ILE A 104 4.64 -9.84 6.35
N VAL A 105 3.88 -10.64 5.62
CA VAL A 105 4.05 -10.76 4.15
C VAL A 105 3.70 -9.44 3.45
N PRO A 106 2.54 -8.80 3.71
CA PRO A 106 2.27 -7.46 3.17
C PRO A 106 3.31 -6.42 3.57
N LEU A 107 3.84 -6.47 4.81
CA LEU A 107 4.88 -5.55 5.24
C LEU A 107 6.16 -5.69 4.40
N ILE A 108 6.64 -6.91 4.17
CA ILE A 108 7.83 -7.16 3.33
C ILE A 108 7.58 -6.64 1.91
N MET A 109 6.40 -6.91 1.34
CA MET A 109 6.03 -6.47 0.00
C MET A 109 5.94 -4.95 -0.11
N ALA A 110 5.33 -4.29 0.88
CA ALA A 110 5.26 -2.84 0.96
C ALA A 110 6.66 -2.22 1.07
N GLY A 111 7.52 -2.78 1.93
CA GLY A 111 8.93 -2.39 2.04
C GLY A 111 9.69 -2.50 0.73
N LEU A 112 9.56 -3.62 0.02
CA LEU A 112 10.17 -3.82 -1.30
C LEU A 112 9.69 -2.76 -2.30
N VAL A 113 8.39 -2.51 -2.39
CA VAL A 113 7.83 -1.53 -3.33
C VAL A 113 8.32 -0.12 -3.01
N SER A 114 8.32 0.30 -1.73
CA SER A 114 8.82 1.62 -1.31
C SER A 114 10.29 1.82 -1.66
N VAL A 115 11.14 0.79 -1.45
CA VAL A 115 12.55 0.82 -1.83
C VAL A 115 12.72 0.93 -3.35
N LEU A 116 11.94 0.17 -4.13
CA LEU A 116 12.00 0.26 -5.59
C LEU A 116 11.56 1.63 -6.12
N LEU A 117 10.54 2.25 -5.50
CA LEU A 117 10.12 3.62 -5.83
C LEU A 117 11.20 4.65 -5.48
N LEU A 118 11.98 4.45 -4.42
CA LEU A 118 13.13 5.31 -4.12
C LEU A 118 14.22 5.16 -5.19
N ILE A 119 14.63 3.93 -5.49
CA ILE A 119 15.74 3.64 -6.40
C ILE A 119 15.43 4.06 -7.84
N PHE A 120 14.19 3.86 -8.29
CA PHE A 120 13.77 4.15 -9.67
C PHE A 120 13.06 5.50 -9.83
N ARG A 121 13.22 6.40 -8.87
CA ARG A 121 12.68 7.76 -8.95
C ARG A 121 13.13 8.46 -10.23
N PRO A 122 12.20 9.01 -11.04
CA PRO A 122 12.56 9.76 -12.24
C PRO A 122 13.33 11.03 -11.87
N LYS A 123 14.39 11.32 -12.63
CA LYS A 123 15.28 12.47 -12.40
C LYS A 123 14.65 13.76 -12.88
#